data_AF-A0A410P7B1-F1
#
_entry.id   AF-A0A410P7B1-F1
#
_cell.length_a   1.000
_cell.length_b   1.000
_cell.length_c   1.000
_cell.angle_alpha   90.00
_cell.angle_beta   90.00
_cell.angle_gamma   90.00
#
_symmetry.space_group_name_H-M   'P 1'
#
loop_
_entity.id
_entity.type
_entity.pdbx_description
1 polymer ?
#
loop_
_entity_poly.entity_id
_entity_poly.type
_entity_poly.pdbx_seq_one_letter_code
_entity_poly.pdbx_strand_id
1 'polypeptide(L)'
;MLTGINIYEAKPYKSKLDPDKDNSTIFHVGLLDSYLRAYIEDQTTSFEFSSKNPKDPAKANINASKRNLLVVKFGLKGFDNFLDPRDKKPLKFDTVSTAINGKNYTAVTDEIISMLPKALIDELSEVILAENSLSGDEEKN
;
A
#
# COMPACT_ATOMS: atom_id res chain seq x y z
N MET A 1 -16.17 -22.47 -5.57
CA MET A 1 -17.10 -21.39 -5.21
C MET A 1 -16.23 -20.20 -4.82
N LEU A 2 -16.37 -19.06 -5.50
CA LEU A 2 -15.58 -17.86 -5.18
C LEU A 2 -16.15 -17.18 -3.94
N THR A 3 -15.29 -16.80 -3.00
CA THR A 3 -15.68 -16.04 -1.80
C THR A 3 -15.25 -14.59 -1.96
N GLY A 4 -16.08 -13.64 -1.50
CA GLY A 4 -15.70 -12.22 -1.50
C GLY A 4 -14.57 -11.94 -0.50
N ILE A 5 -13.75 -10.93 -0.78
CA ILE A 5 -12.69 -10.48 0.13
C ILE A 5 -13.25 -9.72 1.35
N ASN A 6 -12.68 -9.94 2.54
CA ASN A 6 -12.99 -9.14 3.72
C ASN A 6 -12.11 -7.89 3.78
N ILE A 7 -12.64 -6.76 3.31
CA ILE A 7 -11.91 -5.49 3.24
C ILE A 7 -11.63 -4.83 4.61
N TYR A 8 -12.18 -5.39 5.69
CA TYR A 8 -11.97 -4.93 7.07
C TYR A 8 -10.91 -5.74 7.82
N GLU A 9 -10.43 -6.83 7.23
CA GLU A 9 -9.39 -7.66 7.84
C GLU A 9 -8.03 -6.95 7.76
N ALA A 10 -7.28 -7.07 8.85
CA ALA A 10 -5.89 -6.66 8.90
C ALA A 10 -5.06 -7.83 9.45
N LYS A 11 -3.93 -8.11 8.80
CA LYS A 11 -3.00 -9.15 9.21
C LYS A 11 -1.76 -8.51 9.83
N PRO A 12 -1.26 -9.05 10.95
CA PRO A 12 -0.02 -8.59 11.52
C PRO A 12 1.16 -9.01 10.62
N TYR A 13 2.05 -8.06 10.34
CA TYR A 13 3.24 -8.25 9.54
C TYR A 13 4.44 -7.66 10.27
N LYS A 14 5.52 -8.45 10.38
CA LYS A 14 6.80 -8.01 10.96
C LYS A 14 7.78 -7.73 9.83
N SER A 15 8.34 -6.53 9.79
CA SER A 15 9.28 -6.16 8.73
C SER A 15 10.57 -6.99 8.79
N LYS A 16 11.07 -7.39 7.62
CA LYS A 16 12.37 -8.06 7.54
C LYS A 16 13.51 -7.09 7.84
N LEU A 17 13.29 -5.80 7.54
CA LEU A 17 14.22 -4.69 7.74
C LEU A 17 14.31 -4.23 9.19
N ASP A 18 13.41 -4.67 10.09
CA ASP A 18 13.48 -4.28 11.50
C ASP A 18 14.75 -4.85 12.16
N PRO A 19 15.64 -3.99 12.71
CA PRO A 19 16.86 -4.44 13.37
C PRO A 19 16.61 -5.09 14.73
N ASP A 20 15.50 -4.75 15.42
CA ASP A 20 15.14 -5.33 16.71
C ASP A 20 14.16 -6.49 16.50
N LYS A 21 14.69 -7.73 16.52
CA LYS A 21 13.86 -8.93 16.33
C LYS A 21 13.06 -9.32 17.57
N ASP A 22 13.48 -8.87 18.75
CA ASP A 22 12.85 -9.22 20.01
C ASP A 22 11.66 -8.30 20.31
N ASN A 23 11.77 -7.01 19.96
CA ASN A 23 10.70 -6.00 20.09
C ASN A 23 10.33 -5.35 18.74
N SER A 24 10.25 -6.16 17.69
CA SER A 24 9.96 -5.69 16.33
C SER A 24 8.64 -4.91 16.25
N THR A 25 8.62 -3.89 15.41
CA THR A 25 7.39 -3.20 15.00
C THR A 25 6.47 -4.19 14.29
N ILE A 26 5.21 -4.23 14.70
CA ILE A 26 4.16 -5.04 14.06
C ILE A 26 3.30 -4.09 13.24
N PHE A 27 3.29 -4.24 11.92
CA PHE A 27 2.42 -3.50 11.02
C PHE A 27 1.14 -4.29 10.78
N HIS A 28 -0.01 -3.66 10.90
CA HIS A 28 -1.30 -4.27 10.56
C HIS A 28 -1.64 -3.93 9.12
N VAL A 29 -1.40 -4.87 8.20
CA VAL A 29 -1.63 -4.69 6.77
C VAL A 29 -3.01 -5.22 6.38
N GLY A 30 -3.78 -4.41 5.67
CA GLY A 30 -5.10 -4.77 5.18
C GLY A 30 -5.18 -4.80 3.65
N LEU A 31 -6.30 -5.29 3.15
CA LEU A 31 -6.59 -5.36 1.72
C LEU A 31 -6.95 -3.98 1.14
N LEU A 32 -6.75 -3.84 -0.16
CA LEU A 32 -7.24 -2.73 -0.96
C LEU A 32 -8.45 -3.24 -1.74
N ASP A 33 -9.63 -2.66 -1.53
CA ASP A 33 -10.77 -3.03 -2.37
C ASP A 33 -10.52 -2.66 -3.84
N SER A 34 -11.19 -3.39 -4.74
CA SER A 34 -10.95 -3.30 -6.18
C SER A 34 -11.06 -1.87 -6.74
N TYR A 35 -11.96 -1.05 -6.19
CA TYR A 35 -12.11 0.36 -6.61
C TYR A 35 -10.89 1.20 -6.26
N LEU A 36 -10.39 1.04 -5.03
CA LEU A 36 -9.22 1.77 -4.56
C LEU A 36 -7.96 1.30 -5.31
N ARG A 37 -7.87 0.00 -5.58
CA ARG A 37 -6.80 -0.58 -6.39
C ARG A 37 -6.78 0.01 -7.80
N ALA A 38 -7.92 0.00 -8.49
CA ALA A 38 -8.04 0.58 -9.82
C ALA A 38 -7.70 2.09 -9.82
N TYR A 39 -8.18 2.83 -8.82
CA TYR A 39 -7.85 4.24 -8.67
C TYR A 39 -6.33 4.47 -8.55
N ILE A 40 -5.62 3.67 -7.74
CA ILE A 40 -4.16 3.81 -7.59
C ILE A 40 -3.45 3.50 -8.92
N GLU A 41 -3.89 2.47 -9.64
CA GLU A 41 -3.31 2.09 -10.94
C GLU A 41 -3.50 3.20 -12.00
N ASP A 42 -4.70 3.76 -12.10
CA ASP A 42 -4.99 4.90 -12.98
C ASP A 42 -4.15 6.13 -12.64
N GLN A 43 -3.90 6.39 -11.35
CA GLN A 43 -3.09 7.53 -10.90
C GLN A 43 -1.59 7.37 -11.13
N THR A 44 -1.13 6.17 -11.47
CA THR A 44 0.29 5.82 -11.51
C THR A 44 0.74 5.23 -12.83
N THR A 45 -0.17 5.03 -13.77
CA THR A 45 0.11 4.50 -15.10
C THR A 45 -0.20 5.57 -16.15
N SER A 46 0.71 5.79 -17.09
CA SER A 46 0.46 6.63 -18.25
C SER A 46 0.87 5.92 -19.54
N PHE A 47 0.09 6.14 -20.59
CA PHE A 47 0.32 5.57 -21.91
C PHE A 47 0.43 6.69 -22.94
N GLU A 48 1.47 6.65 -23.75
CA GLU A 48 1.70 7.57 -24.87
C GLU A 48 1.56 6.79 -26.19
N PHE A 49 0.42 7.00 -26.87
CA PHE A 49 0.06 6.27 -28.10
C PHE A 49 0.36 7.03 -29.40
N SER A 50 0.60 8.34 -29.34
CA SER A 50 0.86 9.15 -30.53
C SER A 50 2.15 9.92 -30.37
N SER A 51 3.19 9.45 -31.04
CA SER A 51 4.28 10.33 -31.42
C SER A 51 4.01 10.87 -32.83
N LYS A 52 4.60 12.02 -33.17
CA LYS A 52 4.55 12.58 -34.54
C LYS A 52 5.20 11.65 -35.60
N ASN A 53 5.86 10.58 -35.16
CA ASN A 53 6.59 9.66 -36.01
C ASN A 53 5.93 8.27 -35.94
N PRO A 54 5.40 7.73 -37.06
CA PRO A 54 4.72 6.42 -37.10
C PRO A 54 5.57 5.21 -36.69
N LYS A 55 6.88 5.41 -36.47
CA LYS A 55 7.84 4.39 -36.04
C LYS A 55 8.15 4.42 -34.55
N ASP A 56 7.66 5.41 -33.81
CA ASP A 56 7.97 5.45 -32.39
C ASP A 56 7.14 4.39 -31.66
N PRO A 57 7.79 3.56 -30.83
CA PRO A 57 7.08 2.58 -30.04
C PRO A 57 6.17 3.29 -29.03
N ALA A 58 5.00 2.73 -28.80
CA ALA A 58 4.14 3.15 -27.70
C ALA A 58 4.94 3.09 -26.39
N LYS A 59 4.87 4.16 -25.59
CA LYS A 59 5.55 4.23 -24.30
C LYS A 59 4.54 4.06 -23.19
N ALA A 60 4.81 3.11 -22.30
CA ALA A 60 4.11 2.99 -21.03
C ALA A 60 5.05 3.44 -19.91
N ASN A 61 4.56 4.28 -19.01
CA ASN A 61 5.30 4.72 -17.83
C ASN A 61 4.51 4.37 -16.57
N ILE A 62 5.19 3.77 -15.60
CA ILE A 62 4.62 3.41 -14.30
C ILE A 62 5.40 4.18 -13.24
N ASN A 63 4.69 5.04 -12.52
CA ASN A 63 5.23 5.74 -11.36
C ASN A 63 5.21 4.83 -10.12
N ALA A 64 6.15 3.88 -10.09
CA ALA A 64 6.23 2.84 -9.07
C ALA A 64 6.35 3.41 -7.65
N SER A 65 7.13 4.48 -7.45
CA SER A 65 7.27 5.12 -6.13
C SER A 65 5.94 5.72 -5.65
N LYS A 66 5.23 6.44 -6.53
CA LYS A 66 3.90 6.99 -6.19
C LYS A 66 2.90 5.86 -5.90
N ARG A 67 2.96 4.77 -6.67
CA ARG A 67 2.12 3.58 -6.44
C ARG A 67 2.36 2.98 -5.07
N ASN A 68 3.61 2.71 -4.72
CA ASN A 68 3.95 2.10 -3.44
C ASN A 68 3.52 3.01 -2.26
N LEU A 69 3.72 4.33 -2.37
CA LEU A 69 3.23 5.30 -1.40
C LEU A 69 1.71 5.22 -1.19
N LEU A 70 0.94 5.23 -2.28
CA LEU A 70 -0.52 5.16 -2.20
C LEU A 70 -0.99 3.80 -1.66
N VAL A 71 -0.34 2.70 -2.06
CA VAL A 71 -0.64 1.36 -1.55
C VAL A 71 -0.47 1.30 -0.05
N VAL A 72 0.66 1.78 0.49
CA VAL A 72 0.89 1.80 1.96
C VAL A 72 -0.08 2.77 2.64
N LYS A 73 -0.31 3.95 2.07
CA LYS A 73 -1.21 4.97 2.63
C LYS A 73 -2.63 4.46 2.87
N PHE A 74 -3.13 3.58 1.99
CA PHE A 74 -4.49 3.03 2.12
C PHE A 74 -4.54 1.61 2.69
N GLY A 75 -3.46 0.84 2.53
CA GLY A 75 -3.39 -0.55 2.97
C GLY A 75 -2.92 -0.74 4.41
N LEU A 76 -2.17 0.21 4.98
CA LEU A 76 -1.75 0.14 6.37
C LEU A 76 -2.92 0.51 7.30
N LYS A 77 -3.30 -0.40 8.20
CA LYS A 77 -4.43 -0.26 9.13
C LYS A 77 -4.01 0.03 10.57
N GLY A 78 -2.73 -0.09 10.88
CA GLY A 78 -2.19 0.17 12.20
C GLY A 78 -0.73 -0.24 12.32
N PHE A 79 -0.11 0.09 13.45
CA PHE A 79 1.15 -0.51 13.86
C PHE A 79 1.28 -0.52 15.39
N ASP A 80 2.07 -1.44 15.91
CA ASP A 80 2.48 -1.52 17.31
C ASP A 80 4.00 -1.38 17.43
N ASN A 81 4.46 -0.76 18.51
CA ASN A 81 5.88 -0.56 18.84
C ASN A 81 6.69 0.28 17.82
N PHE A 82 6.03 1.03 16.94
CA PHE A 82 6.72 2.00 16.08
C PHE A 82 7.08 3.26 16.88
N LEU A 83 8.36 3.62 16.89
CA LEU A 83 8.89 4.73 17.68
C LEU A 83 9.10 5.97 16.80
N ASP A 84 8.72 7.16 17.30
CA ASP A 84 9.08 8.42 16.66
C ASP A 84 10.60 8.66 16.85
N PRO A 85 11.37 8.91 15.78
CA PRO A 85 12.81 9.13 15.88
C PRO A 85 13.18 10.40 16.67
N ARG A 86 12.26 11.36 16.83
CA ARG A 86 12.49 12.65 17.49
C ARG A 86 12.57 12.50 19.01
N ASP A 87 11.68 11.72 19.61
CA ASP A 87 11.56 11.58 21.07
C ASP A 87 11.64 10.14 21.58
N LYS A 88 11.77 9.16 20.68
CA LYS A 88 11.80 7.71 20.94
C LYS A 88 10.56 7.20 21.69
N LYS A 89 9.43 7.89 21.57
CA LYS A 89 8.16 7.42 22.14
C LYS A 89 7.35 6.63 21.10
N PRO A 90 6.45 5.74 21.53
CA PRO A 90 5.51 5.09 20.64
C PRO A 90 4.69 6.13 19.89
N LEU A 91 4.75 6.08 18.57
CA LEU A 91 3.94 6.93 17.70
C LEU A 91 2.49 6.47 17.80
N LYS A 92 1.55 7.42 17.89
CA LYS A 92 0.13 7.11 17.82
C LYS A 92 -0.27 6.91 16.36
N PHE A 93 -0.92 5.79 16.06
CA PHE A 93 -1.51 5.59 14.73
C PHE A 93 -2.67 6.56 14.52
N ASP A 94 -2.66 7.28 13.40
CA ASP A 94 -3.66 8.26 13.05
C ASP A 94 -4.05 8.15 11.57
N THR A 95 -5.29 8.51 11.28
CA THR A 95 -5.87 8.37 9.94
C THR A 95 -6.77 9.54 9.58
N VAL A 96 -6.91 9.77 8.29
CA VAL A 96 -7.78 10.79 7.71
C VAL A 96 -8.76 10.15 6.72
N SER A 97 -10.00 10.61 6.75
CA SER A 97 -11.00 10.25 5.75
C SER A 97 -10.71 10.98 4.44
N THR A 98 -10.43 10.23 3.38
CA THR A 98 -10.16 10.75 2.04
C THR A 98 -11.27 10.35 1.09
N ALA A 99 -11.92 11.32 0.45
CA ALA A 99 -12.94 11.07 -0.56
C ALA A 99 -12.29 10.72 -1.91
N ILE A 100 -12.57 9.52 -2.42
CA ILE A 100 -12.12 9.05 -3.73
C ILE A 100 -13.36 8.54 -4.48
N ASN A 101 -13.67 9.15 -5.62
CA ASN A 101 -14.79 8.77 -6.49
C ASN A 101 -16.13 8.64 -5.72
N GLY A 102 -16.39 9.54 -4.78
CA GLY A 102 -17.64 9.56 -3.99
C GLY A 102 -17.69 8.57 -2.83
N LYS A 103 -16.64 7.76 -2.60
CA LYS A 103 -16.50 6.89 -1.44
C LYS A 103 -15.40 7.42 -0.52
N ASN A 104 -15.65 7.38 0.79
CA ASN A 104 -14.65 7.76 1.79
C ASN A 104 -13.79 6.54 2.14
N TYR A 105 -12.48 6.75 2.13
CA TYR A 105 -11.48 5.77 2.50
C TYR A 105 -10.67 6.28 3.68
N THR A 106 -10.35 5.37 4.60
CA THR A 106 -9.40 5.65 5.67
C THR A 106 -7.99 5.60 5.11
N ALA A 107 -7.27 6.71 5.20
CA ALA A 107 -5.90 6.85 4.76
C ALA A 107 -5.01 7.16 5.97
N VAL A 108 -3.81 6.61 6.00
CA VAL A 108 -2.78 7.01 6.96
C VAL A 108 -2.39 8.47 6.72
N THR A 109 -2.13 9.21 7.79
CA THR A 109 -1.72 10.61 7.70
C THR A 109 -0.37 10.75 6.99
N ASP A 110 -0.17 11.88 6.30
CA ASP A 110 1.08 12.14 5.58
C ASP A 110 2.28 12.24 6.53
N GLU A 111 2.06 12.64 7.78
CA GLU A 111 3.10 12.64 8.82
C GLU A 111 3.65 11.24 9.07
N ILE A 112 2.79 10.25 9.30
CA ILE A 112 3.21 8.86 9.50
C ILE A 112 3.91 8.32 8.26
N ILE A 113 3.34 8.54 7.06
CA ILE A 113 3.95 8.09 5.81
C ILE A 113 5.35 8.69 5.60
N SER A 114 5.55 9.95 5.98
CA SER A 114 6.84 10.63 5.85
C SER A 114 7.90 10.11 6.81
N MET A 115 7.51 9.42 7.88
CA MET A 115 8.43 8.77 8.81
C MET A 115 8.92 7.40 8.32
N LEU A 116 8.24 6.78 7.36
CA LEU A 116 8.61 5.48 6.84
C LEU A 116 9.75 5.61 5.81
N PRO A 117 10.91 4.95 5.99
CA PRO A 117 11.96 4.93 4.99
C PRO A 117 11.46 4.31 3.68
N LYS A 118 12.00 4.77 2.54
CA LYS A 118 11.59 4.25 1.21
C LYS A 118 11.62 2.72 1.12
N ALA A 119 12.67 2.09 1.64
CA ALA A 119 12.81 0.63 1.61
C ALA A 119 11.67 -0.09 2.38
N LEU A 120 11.21 0.50 3.48
CA LEU A 120 10.08 -0.02 4.25
C LEU A 120 8.76 0.18 3.50
N ILE A 121 8.59 1.33 2.82
CA ILE A 121 7.41 1.58 1.96
C ILE A 121 7.36 0.57 0.81
N ASP A 122 8.49 0.30 0.17
CA ASP A 122 8.57 -0.70 -0.90
C ASP A 122 8.19 -2.09 -0.35
N GLU A 123 8.77 -2.53 0.76
CA GLU A 123 8.46 -3.83 1.39
C GLU A 123 6.97 -3.95 1.78
N LEU A 124 6.43 -2.97 2.50
CA LEU A 124 5.03 -2.99 2.93
C LEU A 124 4.08 -2.97 1.72
N SER A 125 4.43 -2.24 0.67
CA SER A 125 3.63 -2.24 -0.56
C SER A 125 3.56 -3.62 -1.18
N GLU A 126 4.68 -4.34 -1.29
CA GLU A 126 4.70 -5.69 -1.85
C GLU A 126 3.82 -6.65 -1.03
N VAL A 127 3.91 -6.58 0.30
CA VAL A 127 3.09 -7.40 1.21
C VAL A 127 1.61 -7.11 1.02
N ILE A 128 1.21 -5.83 1.03
CA ILE A 128 -0.18 -5.44 0.83
C ILE A 128 -0.70 -5.94 -0.53
N LEU A 129 0.12 -5.87 -1.59
CA LEU A 129 -0.30 -6.34 -2.92
C LEU A 129 -0.40 -7.86 -3.02
N ALA A 130 0.48 -8.59 -2.33
CA ALA A 130 0.40 -10.04 -2.25
C ALA A 130 -0.90 -10.49 -1.57
N GLU A 131 -1.33 -9.79 -0.51
CA GLU A 131 -2.59 -10.10 0.18
C GLU A 131 -3.83 -9.91 -0.71
N ASN A 132 -3.77 -8.99 -1.69
CA ASN A 132 -4.86 -8.77 -2.65
C ASN A 132 -4.91 -9.82 -3.77
N SER A 133 -3.95 -10.75 -3.83
CA SER A 133 -3.97 -11.84 -4.79
C SER A 133 -4.85 -12.98 -4.29
N LEU A 134 -5.54 -13.67 -5.19
CA LEU A 134 -6.26 -14.91 -4.84
C LEU A 134 -5.26 -15.86 -4.20
N SER A 135 -5.54 -16.30 -2.97
CA SER A 135 -4.71 -17.33 -2.34
C SER A 135 -4.74 -18.58 -3.23
N GLY A 136 -3.60 -19.28 -3.39
CA GLY A 136 -3.43 -20.35 -4.38
C GLY A 136 -4.42 -21.53 -4.31
N ASP A 137 -5.26 -21.61 -3.27
CA ASP A 137 -6.38 -22.56 -3.16
C ASP A 137 -7.60 -22.15 -4.02
N GLU A 138 -7.73 -20.86 -4.37
CA GLU A 138 -8.79 -20.34 -5.25
C GLU A 138 -8.40 -20.33 -6.74
N GLU A 139 -7.09 -20.36 -7.06
CA GLU A 139 -6.61 -20.41 -8.46
C GLU A 139 -6.81 -21.78 -9.14
N LYS A 140 -7.05 -22.85 -8.38
CA LYS A 140 -7.07 -24.23 -8.89
C LYS A 140 -8.46 -24.88 -9.03
N ASN A 141 -9.55 -24.16 -8.75
CA ASN A 141 -10.91 -24.70 -8.76
C ASN A 141 -11.80 -24.14 -9.88
#